data_AF-A0A7K9RRN8-F1
#
_entry.id   AF-A0A7K9RRN8-F1
#
_cell.length_a   1.000
_cell.length_b   1.000
_cell.length_c   1.000
_cell.angle_alpha   90.00
_cell.angle_beta   90.00
_cell.angle_gamma   90.00
#
_symmetry.space_group_name_H-M   'P 1'
#
loop_
_entity.id
_entity.type
_entity.pdbx_description
1 polymer ?
#
loop_
_entity_poly.entity_id
_entity_poly.type
_entity_poly.pdbx_seq_one_letter_code
_entity_poly.pdbx_strand_id
1 'polypeptide(L)'
;LPTPQVEPRTLAMLQGLLHQLHSTCSHLAAGARAFPSSVQETAGHVRHGVETLQASLGKPSSFQELPGAVLARSRDAVTRAQLSLDGLLEHVGQHTPLPWILGPFAPALVEYPEDVPVDMAKWEGCVTVGGTHGVPDV
;
A
#
# COMPACT_ATOMS: atom_id res chain seq x y z
N LEU A 1 -20.23 8.70 -36.46
CA LEU A 1 -20.47 7.35 -35.88
C LEU A 1 -19.47 7.14 -34.75
N PRO A 2 -19.87 6.68 -33.55
CA PRO A 2 -18.91 6.34 -32.52
C PRO A 2 -18.10 5.12 -32.98
N THR A 3 -16.79 5.17 -32.80
CA THR A 3 -15.86 4.13 -33.22
C THR A 3 -16.08 2.87 -32.35
N PRO A 4 -16.45 1.72 -32.92
CA PRO A 4 -16.95 0.54 -32.17
C PRO A 4 -15.94 -0.10 -31.21
N GLN A 5 -14.68 0.36 -31.21
CA GLN A 5 -13.63 -0.16 -30.34
C GLN A 5 -13.25 0.78 -29.18
N VAL A 6 -13.64 2.05 -29.21
CA VAL A 6 -13.22 3.03 -28.18
C VAL A 6 -13.96 2.79 -26.87
N GLU A 7 -15.25 2.53 -26.94
CA GLU A 7 -16.09 2.26 -25.77
C GLU A 7 -15.65 1.01 -24.98
N PRO A 8 -15.58 -0.20 -25.57
CA PRO A 8 -15.16 -1.39 -24.83
C PRO A 8 -13.72 -1.27 -24.30
N ARG A 9 -12.83 -0.62 -25.04
CA ARG A 9 -11.45 -0.35 -24.59
C ARG A 9 -11.42 0.58 -23.37
N THR A 10 -12.22 1.64 -23.39
CA THR A 10 -12.29 2.61 -22.29
C THR A 10 -12.90 1.97 -21.04
N LEU A 11 -13.94 1.16 -21.19
CA LEU A 11 -14.54 0.39 -20.09
C LEU A 11 -13.55 -0.62 -19.50
N ALA A 12 -12.81 -1.35 -20.34
CA ALA A 12 -11.76 -2.25 -19.88
C ALA A 12 -10.65 -1.50 -19.11
N MET A 13 -10.25 -0.32 -19.58
CA MET A 13 -9.30 0.54 -18.85
C MET A 13 -9.86 0.99 -17.50
N LEU A 14 -11.13 1.44 -17.46
CA LEU A 14 -11.80 1.84 -16.23
C LEU A 14 -11.85 0.68 -15.22
N GLN A 15 -12.24 -0.51 -15.66
CA GLN A 15 -12.31 -1.71 -14.82
C GLN A 15 -10.92 -2.13 -14.31
N GLY A 16 -9.88 -2.00 -15.15
CA GLY A 16 -8.50 -2.25 -14.74
C GLY A 16 -8.04 -1.28 -13.66
N LEU A 17 -8.30 0.02 -13.83
CA LEU A 17 -7.97 1.05 -12.84
C LEU A 17 -8.73 0.85 -11.52
N LEU A 18 -10.01 0.49 -11.58
CA LEU A 18 -10.81 0.19 -10.38
C LEU A 18 -10.27 -1.03 -9.63
N HIS A 19 -9.84 -2.08 -10.34
CA HIS A 19 -9.18 -3.23 -9.72
C HIS A 19 -7.86 -2.86 -9.05
N GLN A 20 -7.02 -2.06 -9.72
CA GLN A 20 -5.76 -1.59 -9.14
C GLN A 20 -6.01 -0.74 -7.89
N LEU A 21 -7.00 0.15 -7.93
CA LEU A 21 -7.38 0.95 -6.79
C LEU A 21 -7.88 0.07 -5.63
N HIS A 22 -8.75 -0.91 -5.89
CA HIS A 22 -9.25 -1.83 -4.87
C HIS A 22 -8.13 -2.66 -4.22
N SER A 23 -7.21 -3.21 -5.02
CA SER A 23 -6.05 -3.95 -4.52
C SER A 23 -5.16 -3.06 -3.64
N THR A 24 -4.87 -1.84 -4.09
CA THR A 24 -4.06 -0.86 -3.35
C THR A 24 -4.72 -0.48 -2.03
N CYS A 25 -6.01 -0.16 -2.03
CA CYS A 25 -6.75 0.18 -0.81
C CYS A 25 -6.89 -1.02 0.15
N SER A 26 -6.97 -2.24 -0.37
CA SER A 26 -6.96 -3.45 0.46
C SER A 26 -5.60 -3.67 1.13
N HIS A 27 -4.50 -3.48 0.40
CA HIS A 27 -3.15 -3.53 0.96
C HIS A 27 -2.93 -2.43 2.00
N LEU A 28 -3.40 -1.21 1.73
CA LEU A 28 -3.38 -0.11 2.69
C LEU A 28 -4.16 -0.49 3.96
N ALA A 29 -5.38 -1.00 3.84
CA ALA A 29 -6.19 -1.38 5.00
C ALA A 29 -5.56 -2.53 5.81
N ALA A 30 -4.87 -3.45 5.14
CA ALA A 30 -4.10 -4.50 5.82
C ALA A 30 -2.90 -3.92 6.58
N GLY A 31 -2.14 -3.01 5.96
CA GLY A 31 -1.03 -2.30 6.60
C GLY A 31 -1.49 -1.38 7.73
N ALA A 32 -2.67 -0.76 7.60
CA ALA A 32 -3.27 0.12 8.59
C ALA A 32 -3.54 -0.59 9.93
N ARG A 33 -3.68 -1.93 9.95
CA ARG A 33 -3.87 -2.72 11.19
C ARG A 33 -2.72 -2.58 12.18
N ALA A 34 -1.53 -2.17 11.73
CA ALA A 34 -0.38 -1.90 12.57
C ALA A 34 -0.43 -0.53 13.31
N PHE A 35 -1.44 0.30 13.00
CA PHE A 35 -1.59 1.67 13.49
C PHE A 35 -2.76 1.80 14.49
N PRO A 36 -2.96 2.95 15.14
CA PRO A 36 -4.06 3.18 16.08
C PRO A 36 -5.45 3.05 15.42
N SER A 37 -6.49 2.83 16.23
CA SER A 37 -7.86 2.61 15.74
C SER A 37 -8.40 3.73 14.83
N SER A 38 -8.01 4.98 15.07
CA SER A 38 -8.39 6.13 14.22
C SER A 38 -7.88 5.99 12.77
N VAL A 39 -6.66 5.48 12.61
CA VAL A 39 -6.03 5.23 11.31
C VAL A 39 -6.68 4.00 10.64
N GLN A 40 -6.93 2.95 11.42
CA GLN A 40 -7.60 1.74 10.94
C GLN A 40 -9.01 2.03 10.43
N GLU A 41 -9.80 2.81 11.16
CA GLU A 41 -11.16 3.21 10.79
C GLU A 41 -11.15 4.02 9.49
N THR A 42 -10.27 5.02 9.39
CA THR A 42 -10.13 5.84 8.18
C THR A 42 -9.74 4.99 6.95
N ALA A 43 -8.76 4.10 7.09
CA ALA A 43 -8.37 3.18 6.02
C ALA A 43 -9.51 2.21 5.64
N GLY A 44 -10.30 1.78 6.63
CA GLY A 44 -11.51 0.98 6.43
C GLY A 44 -12.58 1.71 5.62
N HIS A 45 -12.84 2.99 5.93
CA HIS A 45 -13.77 3.83 5.19
C HIS A 45 -13.34 4.04 3.74
N VAL A 46 -12.05 4.27 3.51
CA VAL A 46 -11.46 4.39 2.16
C VAL A 46 -11.69 3.10 1.36
N ARG A 47 -11.35 1.93 1.94
CA ARG A 47 -11.59 0.63 1.29
C ARG A 47 -13.06 0.41 0.95
N HIS A 48 -13.97 0.69 1.89
CA HIS A 48 -15.40 0.50 1.67
C HIS A 48 -15.95 1.45 0.60
N GLY A 49 -15.45 2.69 0.56
CA GLY A 49 -15.74 3.63 -0.52
C GLY A 49 -15.34 3.07 -1.89
N VAL A 50 -14.14 2.48 -2.00
CA VAL A 50 -13.65 1.87 -3.23
C VAL A 50 -14.45 0.62 -3.64
N GLU A 51 -14.87 -0.20 -2.69
CA GLU A 51 -15.79 -1.33 -2.96
C GLU A 51 -17.12 -0.85 -3.52
N THR A 52 -17.66 0.24 -2.98
CA THR A 52 -18.90 0.86 -3.48
C THR A 52 -18.73 1.40 -4.90
N LEU A 53 -17.56 1.99 -5.20
CA LEU A 53 -17.20 2.45 -6.54
C LEU A 53 -17.11 1.28 -7.52
N GLN A 54 -16.44 0.20 -7.15
CA GLN A 54 -16.31 -1.01 -7.97
C GLN A 54 -17.67 -1.66 -8.22
N ALA A 55 -18.56 -1.71 -7.22
CA ALA A 55 -19.92 -2.20 -7.40
C ALA A 55 -20.75 -1.35 -8.39
N SER A 56 -20.52 -0.02 -8.39
CA SER A 56 -21.24 0.92 -9.25
C SER A 56 -20.70 0.97 -10.68
N LEU A 57 -19.39 0.76 -10.88
CA LEU A 57 -18.68 0.98 -12.15
C LEU A 57 -18.03 -0.27 -12.75
N GLY A 58 -18.05 -1.42 -12.04
CA GLY A 58 -17.32 -2.64 -12.43
C GLY A 58 -18.10 -3.60 -13.33
N LYS A 59 -19.40 -3.37 -13.54
CA LYS A 59 -20.29 -4.20 -14.38
C LYS A 59 -20.77 -3.63 -15.72
N PRO A 60 -20.60 -2.34 -16.08
CA PRO A 60 -21.20 -1.82 -17.30
C PRO A 60 -20.52 -2.42 -18.53
N SER A 61 -21.35 -2.86 -19.45
CA SER A 61 -21.01 -3.36 -20.79
C SER A 61 -21.08 -2.25 -21.85
N SER A 62 -21.71 -1.12 -21.51
CA SER A 62 -21.79 0.08 -22.36
C SER A 62 -21.77 1.39 -21.54
N PHE A 63 -21.48 2.52 -22.20
CA PHE A 63 -21.54 3.86 -21.62
C PHE A 63 -22.96 4.30 -21.28
N GLN A 64 -24.00 3.70 -21.88
CA GLN A 64 -25.39 4.01 -21.51
C GLN A 64 -25.72 3.51 -20.10
N GLU A 65 -25.01 2.49 -19.62
CA GLU A 65 -25.10 1.98 -18.24
C GLU A 65 -24.28 2.81 -17.24
N LEU A 66 -23.60 3.86 -17.71
CA LEU A 66 -22.83 4.81 -16.91
C LEU A 66 -23.42 6.23 -16.99
N PRO A 67 -24.55 6.50 -16.31
CA PRO A 67 -25.10 7.84 -16.22
C PRO A 67 -24.08 8.83 -15.67
N GLY A 68 -24.09 10.06 -16.18
CA GLY A 68 -23.22 11.15 -15.69
C GLY A 68 -23.34 11.39 -14.17
N ALA A 69 -24.52 11.13 -13.59
CA ALA A 69 -24.74 11.17 -12.14
C ALA A 69 -23.95 10.09 -11.38
N VAL A 70 -23.82 8.88 -11.92
CA VAL A 70 -23.01 7.80 -11.35
C VAL A 70 -21.53 8.17 -11.43
N LEU A 71 -21.08 8.71 -12.57
CA LEU A 71 -19.71 9.20 -12.74
C LEU A 71 -19.39 10.36 -11.79
N ALA A 72 -20.27 11.35 -11.67
CA ALA A 72 -20.10 12.46 -10.74
C ALA A 72 -20.00 11.96 -9.28
N ARG A 73 -20.93 11.08 -8.87
CA ARG A 73 -20.91 10.47 -7.54
C ARG A 73 -19.64 9.67 -7.30
N SER A 74 -19.17 8.95 -8.32
CA SER A 74 -17.94 8.16 -8.24
C SER A 74 -16.71 9.04 -8.04
N ARG A 75 -16.61 10.13 -8.81
CA ARG A 75 -15.54 11.11 -8.69
C ARG A 75 -15.53 11.74 -7.30
N ASP A 76 -16.70 12.13 -6.79
CA ASP A 76 -16.79 12.70 -5.43
C ASP A 76 -16.37 11.69 -4.36
N ALA A 77 -16.72 10.41 -4.52
CA ALA A 77 -16.29 9.36 -3.60
C ALA A 77 -14.77 9.11 -3.66
N VAL A 78 -14.16 9.13 -4.86
CA VAL A 78 -12.69 9.06 -5.00
C VAL A 78 -12.04 10.27 -4.34
N THR A 79 -12.53 11.48 -4.57
CA THR A 79 -12.00 12.70 -3.95
C THR A 79 -12.07 12.64 -2.43
N ARG A 80 -13.20 12.18 -1.87
CA ARG A 80 -13.32 11.99 -0.42
C ARG A 80 -12.33 10.96 0.12
N ALA A 81 -12.18 9.82 -0.56
CA ALA A 81 -11.22 8.80 -0.19
C ALA A 81 -9.77 9.34 -0.20
N GLN A 82 -9.43 10.16 -1.22
CA GLN A 82 -8.14 10.83 -1.31
C GLN A 82 -7.92 11.80 -0.16
N LEU A 83 -8.89 12.68 0.15
CA LEU A 83 -8.77 13.62 1.28
C LEU A 83 -8.64 12.90 2.63
N SER A 84 -9.35 11.78 2.82
CA SER A 84 -9.21 10.94 4.01
C SER A 84 -7.84 10.31 4.12
N LEU A 85 -7.25 9.88 3.00
CA LEU A 85 -5.88 9.39 2.92
C LEU A 85 -4.86 10.48 3.25
N ASP A 86 -5.01 11.67 2.68
CA ASP A 86 -4.13 12.81 2.95
C ASP A 86 -4.17 13.20 4.44
N GLY A 87 -5.37 13.26 5.02
CA GLY A 87 -5.54 13.49 6.46
C GLY A 87 -4.93 12.39 7.32
N LEU A 88 -5.00 11.13 6.89
CA LEU A 88 -4.33 10.00 7.56
C LEU A 88 -2.81 10.15 7.52
N LEU A 89 -2.24 10.49 6.36
CA LEU A 89 -0.79 10.69 6.20
C LEU A 89 -0.29 11.85 7.07
N GLU A 90 -1.04 12.96 7.11
CA GLU A 90 -0.72 14.09 7.98
C GLU A 90 -0.79 13.68 9.46
N HIS A 91 -1.84 12.95 9.87
CA HIS A 91 -1.98 12.48 11.24
C HIS A 91 -0.83 11.55 11.64
N VAL A 92 -0.41 10.64 10.75
CA VAL A 92 0.74 9.75 10.96
C VAL A 92 2.05 10.55 11.05
N GLY A 93 2.20 11.60 10.24
CA GLY A 93 3.37 12.49 10.29
C GLY A 93 3.46 13.31 11.58
N GLN A 94 2.32 13.80 12.09
CA GLN A 94 2.24 14.66 13.27
C GLN A 94 2.28 13.88 14.59
N HIS A 95 1.76 12.66 14.60
CA HIS A 95 1.66 11.84 15.80
C HIS A 95 2.40 10.53 15.57
N THR A 96 3.60 10.36 16.11
CA THR A 96 4.33 9.08 16.08
C THR A 96 4.32 8.39 17.46
N PRO A 97 3.17 7.88 17.97
CA PRO A 97 3.14 7.16 19.24
C PRO A 97 3.75 5.75 19.13
N LEU A 98 4.40 5.31 20.21
CA LEU A 98 4.64 3.88 20.51
C LEU A 98 3.25 3.24 20.72
N PRO A 99 2.79 2.27 19.89
CA PRO A 99 3.49 1.02 19.55
C PRO A 99 3.35 0.60 18.07
N TRP A 100 3.60 1.49 17.10
CA TRP A 100 3.40 1.16 15.69
C TRP A 100 4.31 0.02 15.22
N ILE A 101 3.72 -1.00 14.61
CA ILE A 101 4.48 -2.12 14.06
C ILE A 101 4.96 -1.74 12.66
N LEU A 102 6.25 -1.48 12.53
CA LEU A 102 6.91 -1.33 11.24
C LEU A 102 7.50 -2.68 10.80
N GLY A 103 7.60 -2.92 9.50
CA GLY A 103 8.23 -4.13 8.95
C GLY A 103 7.64 -4.56 7.60
N PRO A 104 8.24 -5.56 6.93
CA PRO A 104 9.26 -6.49 7.44
C PRO A 104 10.66 -5.88 7.53
N PHE A 105 11.41 -6.24 8.57
CA PHE A 105 12.82 -5.91 8.72
C PHE A 105 13.66 -7.19 8.76
N ALA A 106 14.77 -7.20 8.04
CA ALA A 106 15.78 -8.25 8.13
C ALA A 106 17.01 -7.71 8.88
N PRO A 107 17.68 -8.54 9.72
CA PRO A 107 18.90 -8.13 10.37
C PRO A 107 19.99 -7.86 9.33
N ALA A 108 20.59 -6.66 9.38
CA ALA A 108 21.70 -6.30 8.50
C ALA A 108 23.05 -6.87 9.01
N LEU A 109 23.14 -7.14 10.31
CA LEU A 109 24.29 -7.78 10.95
C LEU A 109 23.82 -9.01 11.72
N VAL A 110 24.59 -10.08 11.61
CA VAL A 110 24.41 -11.31 12.39
C VAL A 110 25.69 -11.54 13.18
N GLU A 111 25.59 -11.45 14.50
CA GLU A 111 26.69 -11.73 15.41
C GLU A 111 26.84 -13.25 15.54
N TYR A 112 28.07 -13.74 15.36
CA TYR A 112 28.41 -15.15 15.49
C TYR A 112 29.10 -15.39 16.83
N PRO A 113 28.74 -16.48 17.55
CA PRO A 113 29.49 -16.86 18.74
C PRO A 113 30.95 -17.14 18.38
N GLU A 114 31.86 -16.66 19.22
CA GLU A 114 33.31 -16.68 19.00
C GLU A 114 33.87 -18.09 18.75
N ASP A 115 33.16 -19.12 19.22
CA ASP A 115 33.60 -20.53 19.22
C ASP A 115 33.08 -21.36 18.04
N VAL A 116 32.34 -20.78 17.07
CA VAL A 116 31.81 -21.53 15.92
C VAL A 116 32.45 -21.03 14.62
N PRO A 117 33.09 -21.91 13.82
CA PRO A 117 33.65 -21.50 12.54
C PRO A 117 32.52 -21.03 11.62
N VAL A 118 32.63 -19.78 11.15
CA VAL A 118 31.63 -19.16 10.27
C VAL A 118 31.74 -19.80 8.89
N ASP A 119 30.70 -20.53 8.47
CA ASP A 119 30.58 -21.01 7.10
C ASP A 119 30.27 -19.83 6.16
N MET A 120 31.32 -19.35 5.50
CA MET A 120 31.26 -18.19 4.59
C MET A 120 30.50 -18.48 3.29
N ALA A 121 30.26 -19.75 2.93
CA ALA A 121 29.51 -20.09 1.72
C ALA A 121 28.03 -19.68 1.81
N LYS A 122 27.50 -19.49 3.03
CA LYS A 122 26.12 -19.03 3.27
C LYS A 122 25.92 -17.53 2.98
N TRP A 123 27.00 -16.76 2.79
CA TRP A 123 26.99 -15.30 2.83
C TRP A 123 27.39 -14.62 1.51
N GLU A 124 27.28 -15.32 0.37
CA GLU A 124 27.48 -14.69 -0.95
C GLU A 124 26.49 -13.52 -1.14
N GLY A 125 27.01 -12.28 -1.07
CA GLY A 125 26.25 -11.05 -1.28
C GLY A 125 26.20 -10.07 -0.08
N CYS A 126 26.78 -10.40 1.07
CA CYS A 126 26.76 -9.52 2.25
C CYS A 126 28.01 -8.62 2.37
N VAL A 127 27.82 -7.38 2.82
CA VAL A 127 28.90 -6.42 3.13
C VAL A 127 29.42 -6.69 4.54
N THR A 128 30.70 -7.05 4.66
CA THR A 128 31.38 -7.20 5.95
C THR A 128 31.93 -5.85 6.42
N VAL A 129 31.47 -5.36 7.57
CA VAL A 129 32.11 -4.22 8.25
C VAL A 129 33.27 -4.77 9.08
N GLY A 130 34.50 -4.58 8.61
CA GLY A 130 35.70 -4.98 9.34
C GLY A 130 35.88 -4.12 10.60
N GLY A 131 35.68 -4.72 11.77
CA GLY A 131 36.02 -4.09 13.04
C GLY A 131 37.53 -4.08 13.23
N THR A 132 38.16 -2.91 13.18
CA THR A 132 39.54 -2.74 13.64
C THR A 132 39.56 -2.71 15.17
N HIS A 133 39.50 -3.88 15.80
CA HIS A 133 39.90 -4.01 17.20
C HIS A 133 41.42 -4.11 17.24
N GLY A 134 42.08 -2.95 17.35
CA GLY A 134 43.48 -2.90 17.79
C GLY A 134 43.52 -3.27 19.26
N VAL A 135 43.98 -4.48 19.57
CA VAL A 135 44.38 -4.88 20.92
C VAL A 135 45.62 -4.03 21.28
N PRO A 136 45.59 -3.19 22.34
CA PRO A 136 46.82 -2.58 22.81
C PRO A 136 47.70 -3.66 23.45
N ASP A 137 48.95 -3.71 23.02
CA ASP A 137 50.02 -4.56 23.54
C ASP A 137 50.45 -4.06 24.94
N VAL A 138 50.49 -5.00 25.89
CA VAL A 138 51.06 -5.07 27.25
C VAL A 138 50.94 -3.88 28.23
#